data_AF-A0A8B0STK7-F1
#
_entry.id   AF-A0A8B0STK7-F1
#
_cell.length_a   1.000
_cell.length_b   1.000
_cell.length_c   1.000
_cell.angle_alpha   90.00
_cell.angle_beta   90.00
_cell.angle_gamma   90.00
#
_symmetry.space_group_name_H-M   'P 1'
#
loop_
_entity.id
_entity.type
_entity.pdbx_description
1 polymer ?
#
loop_
_entity_poly.entity_id
_entity_poly.type
_entity_poly.pdbx_seq_one_letter_code
_entity_poly.pdbx_strand_id
1 'polypeptide(L)'
;MIKETVTMSHKELDRLHIIQESLNRHITQEQAAARIGISIRQVKRLVQRYRNEGPSGLVSRRRGKRPNNSFFYRIQSNSNFTPQRPLR
;
A
#
# COMPACT_ATOMS: atom_id res chain seq x y z
N MET A 1 -6.02 -12.60 27.32
CA MET A 1 -5.81 -11.50 26.36
C MET A 1 -5.55 -12.08 24.98
N ILE A 2 -6.39 -11.77 24.00
CA ILE A 2 -6.19 -12.19 22.61
C ILE A 2 -5.13 -11.25 22.03
N LYS A 3 -3.99 -11.80 21.59
CA LYS A 3 -2.96 -11.03 20.87
C LYS A 3 -3.36 -10.98 19.40
N GLU A 4 -3.94 -9.87 18.97
CA GLU A 4 -4.11 -9.59 17.54
C GLU A 4 -2.75 -9.24 16.93
N THR A 5 -2.34 -9.98 15.89
CA THR A 5 -1.08 -9.76 15.19
C THR A 5 -1.35 -9.16 13.81
N VAL A 6 -0.75 -7.99 13.54
CA VAL A 6 -0.87 -7.32 12.25
C VAL A 6 0.43 -7.51 11.49
N THR A 7 0.39 -8.25 10.37
CA THR A 7 1.58 -8.47 9.53
C THR A 7 1.78 -7.30 8.58
N MET A 8 2.96 -6.68 8.62
CA MET A 8 3.33 -5.51 7.82
C MET A 8 4.69 -5.71 7.16
N SER A 9 4.93 -5.03 6.04
CA SER A 9 6.28 -4.86 5.53
C SER A 9 7.01 -3.77 6.32
N HIS A 10 8.35 -3.79 6.31
CA HIS A 10 9.17 -2.73 6.93
C HIS A 10 8.73 -1.32 6.48
N LYS A 11 8.45 -1.14 5.18
CA LYS A 11 7.96 0.15 4.64
C LYS A 11 6.63 0.61 5.25
N GLU A 12 5.77 -0.31 5.65
CA GLU A 12 4.50 0.03 6.31
C GLU A 12 4.67 0.26 7.80
N LEU A 13 5.63 -0.41 8.44
CA LEU A 13 6.04 -0.10 9.81
C LEU A 13 6.62 1.32 9.89
N ASP A 14 7.51 1.69 8.98
CA ASP A 14 8.07 3.06 8.92
C ASP A 14 6.96 4.10 8.73
N ARG A 15 6.04 3.81 7.80
CA ARG A 15 4.87 4.67 7.57
C ARG A 15 3.99 4.77 8.81
N LEU A 16 3.81 3.68 9.55
CA LEU A 16 3.04 3.68 10.80
C LEU A 16 3.68 4.62 11.81
N HIS A 17 5.00 4.54 11.99
CA HIS A 17 5.72 5.41 12.91
C HIS A 17 5.52 6.90 12.55
N ILE A 18 5.74 7.25 11.28
CA ILE A 18 5.60 8.64 10.81
C ILE A 18 4.15 9.14 10.94
N ILE A 19 3.15 8.29 10.70
CA ILE A 19 1.74 8.65 10.86
C ILE A 19 1.39 8.85 12.35
N GLN A 20 1.95 8.03 13.24
CA GLN A 20 1.80 8.21 14.69
C GLN A 20 2.44 9.53 15.16
N GLU A 21 3.64 9.86 14.71
CA GLU A 21 4.28 11.16 15.00
C GLU A 21 3.41 12.34 14.54
N SER A 22 2.80 12.23 13.36
CA SER A 22 1.91 13.27 12.83
C SER A 22 0.60 13.39 13.64
N LEU A 23 0.04 12.27 14.10
CA LEU A 23 -1.15 12.24 14.95
C LEU A 23 -0.88 12.85 16.34
N ASN A 24 0.30 12.58 16.89
CA ASN A 24 0.78 13.12 18.16
C ASN A 24 1.24 14.59 18.03
N ARG A 25 1.09 15.20 16.84
CA ARG A 25 1.46 16.58 16.52
C ARG A 25 2.96 16.88 16.66
N HIS A 26 3.83 15.88 16.62
CA HIS A 26 5.28 16.08 16.57
C HIS A 26 5.74 16.59 15.20
N ILE A 27 5.03 16.20 14.14
CA ILE A 27 5.29 16.65 12.77
C ILE A 27 4.00 17.03 12.05
N THR A 28 4.09 17.95 11.09
CA THR A 28 2.96 18.30 10.22
C THR A 28 2.71 17.20 9.17
N GLN A 29 1.51 17.20 8.58
CA GLN A 29 1.18 16.26 7.49
C GLN A 29 2.02 16.52 6.23
N GLU A 30 2.51 17.74 6.05
CA GLU A 30 3.46 18.11 4.98
C GLU A 30 4.83 17.51 5.22
N GLN A 31 5.34 17.60 6.46
CA GLN A 31 6.59 16.96 6.85
C GLN A 31 6.50 15.43 6.72
N ALA A 32 5.37 14.84 7.14
CA ALA A 32 5.12 13.41 6.96
C ALA A 32 5.10 13.01 5.47
N ALA A 33 4.48 13.81 4.62
CA ALA A 33 4.47 13.60 3.17
C ALA A 33 5.89 13.62 2.58
N ALA A 34 6.72 14.58 2.99
CA ALA A 34 8.11 14.69 2.57
C ALA A 34 8.95 13.48 3.03
N ARG A 35 8.81 13.03 4.28
CA ARG A 35 9.54 11.87 4.82
C ARG A 35 9.15 10.56 4.13
N ILE A 36 7.86 10.36 3.86
CA ILE A 36 7.35 9.12 3.23
C ILE A 36 7.52 9.16 1.69
N GLY A 37 7.69 10.34 1.10
CA GLY A 37 7.77 10.53 -0.35
C GLY A 37 6.42 10.33 -1.05
N ILE A 38 5.32 10.76 -0.43
CA ILE A 38 3.95 10.65 -0.97
C ILE A 38 3.24 12.00 -0.91
N SER A 39 2.13 12.14 -1.64
CA SER A 39 1.38 13.39 -1.60
C SER A 39 0.69 13.60 -0.24
N ILE A 40 0.53 14.86 0.16
CA ILE A 40 -0.21 15.25 1.38
C ILE A 40 -1.62 14.65 1.38
N ARG A 41 -2.27 14.57 0.20
CA ARG A 41 -3.59 13.94 0.05
C ARG A 41 -3.56 12.45 0.41
N GLN A 42 -2.48 11.74 0.08
CA GLN A 42 -2.28 10.36 0.50
C GLN A 42 -2.03 10.26 2.01
N VAL A 43 -1.25 11.18 2.60
CA VAL A 43 -1.06 11.25 4.06
C VAL A 43 -2.39 11.44 4.79
N LYS A 44 -3.21 12.42 4.38
CA LYS A 44 -4.56 12.63 4.93
C LYS A 44 -5.41 11.36 4.89
N ARG A 45 -5.35 10.62 3.78
CA ARG A 45 -6.07 9.34 3.61
C ARG A 45 -5.53 8.21 4.50
N LEU A 46 -4.25 8.25 4.87
CA LEU A 46 -3.63 7.29 5.80
C LEU A 46 -4.00 7.63 7.23
N VAL A 47 -3.92 8.91 7.60
CA VAL A 47 -4.36 9.43 8.91
C VAL A 47 -5.81 9.05 9.18
N GLN A 48 -6.70 9.29 8.20
CA GLN A 48 -8.12 8.92 8.36
C GLN A 48 -8.32 7.41 8.53
N ARG A 49 -7.59 6.58 7.77
CA ARG A 49 -7.67 5.13 7.92
C ARG A 49 -7.12 4.64 9.25
N TYR A 50 -6.02 5.22 9.73
CA TYR A 50 -5.51 4.91 11.05
C TYR A 50 -6.52 5.26 12.16
N ARG A 51 -7.23 6.37 12.03
CA ARG A 51 -8.29 6.73 13.00
C ARG A 51 -9.46 5.74 13.02
N ASN A 52 -9.81 5.17 11.86
CA ASN A 52 -10.95 4.27 11.74
C ASN A 52 -10.60 2.80 12.06
N GLU A 53 -9.41 2.35 11.65
CA GLU A 53 -9.01 0.93 11.61
C GLU A 53 -7.76 0.65 12.45
N GLY A 54 -7.15 1.68 13.06
CA GLY A 54 -5.89 1.57 13.77
C GLY A 54 -4.71 1.19 12.85
N PRO A 55 -3.69 0.50 13.36
CA PRO A 55 -2.56 -0.01 12.58
C PRO A 55 -2.99 -0.82 11.35
N SER A 56 -4.07 -1.61 11.47
CA SER A 56 -4.57 -2.46 10.38
C SER A 56 -4.95 -1.67 9.12
N GLY A 57 -5.37 -0.40 9.27
CA GLY A 57 -5.74 0.47 8.15
C GLY A 57 -4.56 0.94 7.28
N LEU A 58 -3.32 0.77 7.77
CA LEU A 58 -2.09 1.10 7.03
C LEU A 58 -1.52 -0.08 6.24
N VAL A 59 -2.03 -1.29 6.50
CA VAL A 59 -1.72 -2.51 5.74
C VAL A 59 -2.21 -2.34 4.30
N SER A 60 -1.37 -2.67 3.33
CA SER A 60 -1.79 -2.70 1.93
C SER A 60 -2.94 -3.69 1.73
N ARG A 61 -4.13 -3.19 1.37
CA ARG A 61 -5.31 -4.00 1.00
C ARG A 61 -5.12 -4.83 -0.28
N ARG A 62 -4.02 -4.62 -1.00
CA ARG A 62 -3.63 -5.42 -2.17
C ARG A 62 -2.80 -6.65 -1.79
N ARG A 63 -2.36 -6.79 -0.53
CA ARG A 63 -1.70 -8.03 -0.08
C ARG A 63 -2.64 -9.22 -0.30
N GLY A 64 -2.09 -10.29 -0.90
CA GLY A 64 -2.84 -11.50 -1.23
C GLY A 64 -3.79 -11.39 -2.43
N LYS A 65 -3.94 -10.21 -3.04
CA LYS A 65 -4.80 -10.03 -4.23
C LYS A 65 -3.97 -10.05 -5.51
N ARG A 66 -4.43 -10.80 -6.53
CA ARG A 66 -3.84 -10.74 -7.87
C ARG A 66 -3.89 -9.29 -8.38
N PRO A 67 -2.83 -8.79 -9.02
CA PRO A 67 -2.87 -7.48 -9.65
C PRO A 67 -3.95 -7.50 -10.75
N ASN A 68 -4.71 -6.41 -10.88
CA ASN A 68 -5.82 -6.29 -11.86
C ASN A 68 -5.42 -6.57 -13.33
N ASN A 69 -4.13 -6.67 -13.63
CA ASN A 69 -3.60 -6.88 -14.98
C ASN A 69 -2.73 -8.14 -15.12
N SER A 70 -2.97 -9.19 -14.31
CA SER A 70 -2.26 -10.46 -14.51
C SER A 70 -2.75 -11.14 -15.79
N PHE A 71 -2.02 -10.96 -16.89
CA PHE A 71 -2.21 -11.74 -18.11
C PHE A 71 -1.79 -13.19 -17.83
N PHE A 72 -2.77 -14.11 -17.78
CA PHE A 72 -2.51 -15.54 -17.73
C PHE A 72 -2.39 -16.05 -19.17
N TYR A 73 -1.16 -16.23 -19.66
CA TYR A 73 -0.99 -16.94 -20.93
C TYR A 73 -1.24 -18.43 -20.68
N ARG A 74 -2.38 -18.92 -21.18
CA ARG A 74 -2.58 -20.37 -21.35
C ARG A 74 -1.70 -20.79 -22.52
N ILE A 75 -0.54 -21.38 -22.24
CA ILE A 75 0.27 -22.04 -23.27
C ILE A 75 -0.58 -23.18 -23.82
N GLN A 76 -1.22 -22.97 -24.97
CA GLN A 76 -1.63 -24.09 -25.81
C GLN A 76 -0.41 -24.46 -26.63
N SER A 77 0.03 -25.70 -26.49
CA SER A 77 1.08 -26.33 -27.27
C SER A 77 0.66 -26.42 -28.73
N ASN A 78 0.81 -25.32 -29.47
CA ASN A 78 1.11 -25.37 -30.89
C ASN A 78 1.71 -24.03 -31.37
N SER A 79 2.86 -24.18 -32.02
CA SER A 79 3.78 -23.14 -32.49
C SER A 79 3.13 -22.12 -33.43
N ASN A 80 3.28 -20.84 -33.08
CA ASN A 80 3.21 -19.60 -33.90
C ASN A 80 2.27 -18.53 -33.34
N PHE A 81 2.56 -18.01 -32.14
CA PHE A 81 1.85 -16.84 -31.63
C PHE A 81 2.85 -15.76 -31.18
N THR A 82 3.00 -14.69 -31.97
CA THR A 82 3.67 -13.46 -31.54
C THR A 82 2.64 -12.56 -30.87
N PRO A 83 2.71 -12.33 -29.54
CA PRO A 83 1.78 -11.43 -28.88
C PRO A 83 2.08 -9.99 -29.28
N GLN A 84 1.25 -9.40 -30.13
CA GLN A 84 1.29 -7.96 -30.39
C GLN A 84 0.93 -7.23 -29.08
N ARG A 85 1.85 -6.42 -28.55
CA ARG A 85 1.52 -5.48 -27.46
C ARG A 85 0.46 -4.50 -27.98
N PRO A 86 -0.62 -4.22 -27.24
CA PRO A 86 -1.44 -3.07 -27.57
C PRO A 86 -0.59 -1.81 -27.40
N LEU A 87 -0.50 -1.01 -28.47
CA LEU A 87 0.11 0.32 -28.43
C LEU A 87 -0.63 1.13 -27.35
N ARG A 88 0.14 1.74 -26.46
CA ARG A 88 -0.36 2.65 -25.43
C ARG A 88 -0.84 3.95 -26.04
#